data_AF-A0A7V9EUH7-F1
#
_entry.id   AF-A0A7V9EUH7-F1
#
_cell.length_a   1.000
_cell.length_b   1.000
_cell.length_c   1.000
_cell.angle_alpha   90.00
_cell.angle_beta   90.00
_cell.angle_gamma   90.00
#
_symmetry.space_group_name_H-M   'P 1'
#
loop_
_entity.id
_entity.type
_entity.pdbx_description
1 polymer ?
#
loop_
_entity_poly.entity_id
_entity_poly.type
_entity_poly.pdbx_seq_one_letter_code
_entity_poly.pdbx_strand_id
1 'polypeptide(L)'
;MRYEEFRNNDTNVAVPKFGIRWQPLDETLTVRATIGKGFREPSLIQLYGSPTSALGLVTDTLPTSLGGPAVPIGDPRRTESEQNLVFTSSPALTPEDSVSFSGGVVWTPKFVPGLTASVDIWDIEQTGLVALSSVPGILNREQFGGLLPGESGGWGKRQPLFAGTRAMRPRPRSFDRTAPRPS
;
A
#
# COMPACT_ATOMS: atom_id res chain seq x y z
N MET A 1 18.79 1.10 15.87
CA MET A 1 17.38 1.56 15.90
C MET A 1 17.35 2.98 15.38
N ARG A 2 16.53 3.29 14.37
CA ARG A 2 16.32 4.65 13.88
C ARG A 2 14.89 5.08 14.22
N TYR A 3 14.76 6.30 14.71
CA TYR A 3 13.50 6.94 15.07
C TYR A 3 13.34 8.20 14.23
N GLU A 4 12.15 8.41 13.66
CA GLU A 4 11.83 9.55 12.83
C GLU A 4 10.50 10.16 13.27
N GLU A 5 10.49 11.48 13.46
CA GLU A 5 9.32 12.28 13.81
C GLU A 5 9.06 13.25 12.66
N PHE A 6 7.87 13.19 12.07
CA PHE A 6 7.48 14.07 10.98
C PHE A 6 6.31 14.97 11.39
N ARG A 7 6.50 16.29 11.24
CA ARG A 7 5.53 17.32 11.65
C ARG A 7 4.49 17.69 10.59
N ASN A 8 4.59 17.12 9.38
CA ASN A 8 3.66 17.44 8.28
C ASN A 8 2.34 16.64 8.35
N ASN A 9 2.35 15.48 9.03
CA ASN A 9 1.24 14.52 9.10
C ASN A 9 1.22 13.77 10.46
N ASP A 10 1.85 14.36 11.49
CA ASP A 10 1.89 13.88 12.88
C ASP A 10 2.13 12.37 13.04
N THR A 11 3.04 11.82 12.23
CA THR A 11 3.32 10.39 12.18
C THR A 11 4.66 10.08 12.84
N ASN A 12 4.61 9.15 13.79
CA ASN A 12 5.77 8.65 14.53
C ASN A 12 6.02 7.20 14.10
N VAL A 13 7.18 6.94 13.49
CA VAL A 13 7.51 5.58 13.05
C VAL A 13 8.86 5.13 13.58
N ALA A 14 8.85 3.98 14.23
CA ALA A 14 10.05 3.26 14.61
C ALA A 14 10.45 2.35 13.45
N VAL A 15 11.70 2.47 13.00
CA VAL A 15 12.26 1.70 11.88
C VAL A 15 13.32 0.75 12.44
N PRO A 16 12.92 -0.34 13.14
CA PRO A 16 13.86 -1.31 13.66
C PRO A 16 14.48 -2.10 12.51
N LYS A 17 15.78 -2.38 12.65
CA LYS A 17 16.51 -3.29 11.78
C LYS A 17 17.39 -4.18 12.65
N PHE A 18 17.26 -5.48 12.45
CA PHE A 18 18.02 -6.50 13.14
C PHE A 18 18.72 -7.36 12.10
N GLY A 19 19.99 -7.65 12.34
CA GLY A 19 20.79 -8.53 11.50
C GLY A 19 21.56 -9.50 12.37
N ILE A 20 21.61 -10.75 11.95
CA ILE A 20 22.42 -11.80 12.56
C ILE A 20 23.33 -12.37 11.48
N ARG A 21 24.59 -12.54 11.84
CA ARG A 21 25.57 -13.33 11.10
C ARG A 21 26.13 -14.37 12.06
N TRP A 22 26.11 -15.62 11.64
CA TRP A 22 26.56 -16.74 12.44
C TRP A 22 27.47 -17.66 11.63
N GLN A 23 28.58 -18.08 12.24
CA GLN A 23 29.58 -18.94 11.62
C GLN A 23 29.89 -20.11 12.54
N PRO A 24 29.09 -21.19 12.51
CA PRO A 24 29.25 -22.31 13.43
C PRO A 24 30.48 -23.19 13.17
N LEU A 25 31.07 -23.13 11.98
CA LEU A 25 32.12 -24.04 11.53
C LEU A 25 33.31 -23.26 10.92
N ASP A 26 33.94 -22.39 11.71
CA ASP A 26 35.20 -21.71 11.38
C ASP A 26 35.29 -21.28 9.89
N GLU A 27 34.34 -20.42 9.50
CA GLU A 27 34.17 -19.81 8.17
C GLU A 27 33.68 -20.73 7.03
N THR A 28 33.67 -22.05 7.20
CA THR A 28 33.16 -22.99 6.17
C THR A 28 31.65 -22.92 5.99
N LEU A 29 30.92 -22.52 7.03
CA LEU A 29 29.48 -22.30 6.97
C LEU A 29 29.19 -20.93 7.54
N THR A 30 28.57 -20.07 6.73
CA THR A 30 28.13 -18.74 7.14
C THR A 30 26.64 -18.63 6.92
N VAL A 31 25.91 -18.33 7.99
CA VAL A 31 24.47 -18.06 7.96
C VAL A 31 24.26 -16.58 8.19
N ARG A 32 23.40 -15.95 7.37
CA ARG A 32 23.00 -14.55 7.49
C ARG A 32 21.49 -14.45 7.54
N ALA A 33 20.97 -13.57 8.38
CA ALA A 33 19.57 -13.18 8.38
C ALA A 33 19.44 -11.70 8.72
N THR A 34 18.54 -10.99 8.06
CA THR A 34 18.22 -9.59 8.32
C THR A 34 16.72 -9.42 8.27
N ILE A 35 16.15 -8.74 9.26
CA ILE A 35 14.77 -8.30 9.26
C ILE A 35 14.73 -6.81 9.57
N GLY A 36 13.96 -6.05 8.83
CA GLY A 36 13.86 -4.61 9.03
C GLY A 36 12.53 -4.07 8.57
N LYS A 37 12.06 -3.03 9.27
CA LYS A 37 10.99 -2.19 8.78
C LYS A 37 11.56 -1.06 7.93
N GLY A 38 10.74 -0.50 7.06
CA GLY A 38 10.99 0.71 6.30
C GLY A 38 9.70 1.52 6.23
N PHE A 39 9.84 2.79 5.88
CA PHE A 39 8.74 3.75 5.89
C PHE A 39 8.96 4.79 4.79
N ARG A 40 7.87 5.25 4.17
CA ARG A 40 7.90 6.33 3.19
C ARG A 40 6.68 7.23 3.36
N GLU A 41 6.94 8.52 3.61
CA GLU A 41 5.88 9.52 3.64
C GLU A 41 5.26 9.77 2.27
N PRO A 42 3.97 10.15 2.22
CA PRO A 42 3.39 10.72 1.02
C PRO A 42 4.11 12.03 0.68
N SER A 43 4.36 12.25 -0.61
CA SER A 43 4.94 13.50 -1.09
C SER A 43 3.99 14.69 -0.89
N LEU A 44 4.53 15.91 -0.83
CA LEU A 44 3.73 17.14 -0.73
C LEU A 44 2.70 17.29 -1.87
N ILE A 45 3.03 16.81 -3.07
CA ILE A 45 2.10 16.83 -4.21
C ILE A 45 0.95 15.82 -4.00
N GLN A 46 1.21 14.68 -3.36
CA GLN A 46 0.15 13.72 -3.02
C GLN A 46 -0.76 14.23 -1.89
N LEU A 47 -0.25 15.05 -0.98
CA LEU A 47 -1.04 15.66 0.11
C LEU A 47 -1.80 16.93 -0.33
N TYR A 48 -1.13 17.83 -1.05
CA TYR A 48 -1.60 19.20 -1.32
C TYR A 48 -1.50 19.63 -2.78
N GLY A 49 -1.17 18.72 -3.70
CA GLY A 49 -1.08 19.02 -5.12
C GLY A 49 -2.41 19.48 -5.72
N SER A 50 -2.31 20.45 -6.63
CA SER A 50 -3.48 20.91 -7.38
C SER A 50 -4.10 19.79 -8.22
N PRO A 51 -5.43 19.74 -8.33
CA PRO A 51 -6.12 18.85 -9.25
C PRO A 51 -5.54 18.91 -10.66
N THR A 52 -5.27 17.75 -11.25
CA THR A 52 -4.80 17.61 -12.64
C THR A 52 -5.83 16.83 -13.43
N SER A 53 -6.14 17.28 -14.64
CA SER A 53 -7.11 16.61 -15.51
C SER A 53 -6.43 15.98 -16.73
N ALA A 54 -6.90 14.81 -17.14
CA ALA A 54 -6.50 14.15 -18.37
C ALA A 54 -7.72 13.56 -19.09
N LEU A 55 -7.60 13.34 -20.40
CA LEU A 55 -8.60 12.60 -21.17
C LEU A 55 -8.20 11.12 -21.21
N GLY A 56 -9.14 10.24 -20.90
CA GLY A 56 -8.93 8.80 -20.89
C GLY A 56 -10.05 8.03 -21.57
N LEU A 57 -9.76 6.76 -21.87
CA LEU A 57 -10.74 5.79 -22.34
C LEU A 57 -11.49 5.21 -21.15
N VAL A 58 -12.82 5.17 -21.22
CA VAL A 58 -13.66 4.65 -20.14
C VAL A 58 -14.73 3.74 -20.72
N THR A 59 -14.87 2.54 -20.17
CA THR A 59 -15.93 1.61 -20.56
C THR A 59 -17.11 1.74 -19.61
N ASP A 60 -18.28 2.11 -20.12
CA ASP A 60 -19.53 2.06 -19.35
C ASP A 60 -20.01 0.61 -19.22
N THR A 61 -19.92 0.09 -18.00
CA THR A 61 -20.31 -1.28 -17.66
C THR A 61 -21.73 -1.38 -17.12
N LEU A 62 -22.36 -0.23 -16.79
CA LEU A 62 -23.69 -0.23 -16.20
C LEU A 62 -24.78 -0.52 -17.25
N PRO A 63 -25.94 -1.06 -16.81
CA PRO A 63 -27.18 -0.96 -17.57
C PRO A 63 -27.53 0.53 -17.70
N THR A 64 -27.34 1.08 -18.89
CA THR A 64 -27.59 2.50 -19.17
C THR A 64 -29.04 2.90 -18.89
N SER A 65 -29.28 4.21 -18.78
CA SER A 65 -30.59 4.86 -18.98
C SER A 65 -31.23 4.59 -20.36
N LEU A 66 -30.57 3.80 -21.22
CA LEU A 66 -31.00 3.34 -22.55
C LEU A 66 -31.49 1.88 -22.55
N GLY A 67 -31.46 1.16 -21.42
CA GLY A 67 -32.03 -0.19 -21.30
C GLY A 67 -31.21 -1.27 -22.02
N GLY A 68 -30.16 -1.76 -21.37
CA GLY A 68 -29.39 -2.91 -21.86
C GLY A 68 -28.69 -3.65 -20.71
N PRO A 69 -28.27 -4.91 -20.90
CA PRO A 69 -27.56 -5.66 -19.87
C PRO A 69 -26.20 -5.01 -19.58
N ALA A 70 -25.69 -5.26 -18.36
CA ALA A 70 -24.31 -4.95 -18.02
C ALA A 70 -23.35 -5.66 -18.99
N VAL A 71 -22.27 -4.98 -19.39
CA VAL A 71 -21.25 -5.55 -20.29
C VAL A 71 -19.93 -5.75 -19.55
N PRO A 72 -19.08 -6.69 -20.00
CA PRO A 72 -17.74 -6.85 -19.47
C PRO A 72 -16.89 -5.58 -19.62
N ILE A 73 -15.97 -5.37 -18.66
CA ILE A 73 -14.97 -4.29 -18.72
C ILE A 73 -14.12 -4.45 -19.98
N GLY A 74 -13.90 -3.34 -20.70
CA GLY A 74 -13.10 -3.32 -21.91
C GLY A 74 -13.84 -3.75 -23.18
N ASP A 75 -15.18 -3.90 -23.16
CA ASP A 75 -15.96 -4.03 -24.40
C ASP A 75 -15.79 -2.76 -25.26
N PRO A 76 -15.19 -2.87 -26.47
CA PRO A 76 -14.96 -1.71 -27.34
C PRO A 76 -16.26 -1.01 -27.72
N ARG A 77 -17.41 -1.70 -27.71
CA ARG A 77 -18.72 -1.16 -28.08
C ARG A 77 -19.30 -0.16 -27.07
N ARG A 78 -18.76 -0.14 -25.85
CA ARG A 78 -19.15 0.78 -24.76
C ARG A 78 -17.98 1.57 -24.23
N THR A 79 -16.90 1.67 -25.01
CA THR A 79 -15.73 2.45 -24.64
C THR A 79 -15.88 3.86 -25.20
N GLU A 80 -16.06 4.81 -24.30
CA GLU A 80 -16.08 6.23 -24.60
C GLU A 80 -14.63 6.73 -24.67
N SER A 81 -14.27 7.27 -25.83
CA SER A 81 -13.02 8.00 -26.01
C SER A 81 -13.21 9.43 -25.53
N GLU A 82 -12.32 9.93 -24.66
CA GLU A 82 -12.26 11.33 -24.19
C GLU A 82 -13.08 11.67 -22.93
N GLN A 83 -13.20 10.75 -21.98
CA GLN A 83 -13.73 11.12 -20.67
C GLN A 83 -12.70 11.89 -19.85
N ASN A 84 -13.16 12.96 -19.20
CA ASN A 84 -12.33 13.78 -18.33
C ASN A 84 -12.09 13.07 -16.99
N LEU A 85 -10.86 12.62 -16.78
CA LEU A 85 -10.35 12.05 -15.55
C LEU A 85 -9.70 13.15 -14.73
N VAL A 86 -10.12 13.33 -13.48
CA VAL A 86 -9.48 14.28 -12.56
C VAL A 86 -8.70 13.49 -11.53
N PHE A 87 -7.45 13.90 -11.27
CA PHE A 87 -6.61 13.38 -10.20
C PHE A 87 -6.45 14.49 -9.16
N THR A 88 -6.64 14.21 -7.87
CA THR A 88 -6.42 15.21 -6.82
C THR A 88 -5.53 14.69 -5.71
N SER A 89 -4.98 15.59 -4.91
CA SER A 89 -4.30 15.24 -3.67
C SER A 89 -5.28 14.93 -2.54
N SER A 90 -4.78 14.35 -1.45
CA SER A 90 -5.53 14.14 -0.22
C SER A 90 -4.64 14.30 1.00
N PRO A 91 -4.95 15.24 1.91
CA PRO A 91 -4.25 15.36 3.20
C PRO A 91 -4.48 14.16 4.13
N ALA A 92 -5.44 13.28 3.82
CA ALA A 92 -5.76 12.12 4.64
C ALA A 92 -4.87 10.89 4.35
N LEU A 93 -3.89 11.01 3.46
CA LEU A 93 -2.98 9.90 3.14
C LEU A 93 -2.12 9.55 4.33
N THR A 94 -2.07 8.26 4.64
CA THR A 94 -1.12 7.72 5.59
C THR A 94 0.18 7.36 4.88
N PRO A 95 1.30 7.32 5.59
CA PRO A 95 2.54 6.81 5.03
C PRO A 95 2.49 5.35 4.60
N GLU A 96 3.40 5.00 3.70
CA GLU A 96 3.66 3.64 3.26
C GLU A 96 4.61 2.95 4.25
N ASP A 97 4.24 1.76 4.72
CA ASP A 97 5.06 0.94 5.61
C ASP A 97 5.56 -0.29 4.85
N SER A 98 6.80 -0.70 5.14
CA SER A 98 7.39 -1.91 4.58
C SER A 98 8.03 -2.79 5.66
N VAL A 99 7.91 -4.10 5.50
CA VAL A 99 8.65 -5.10 6.27
C VAL A 99 9.44 -5.93 5.30
N SER A 100 10.74 -6.05 5.56
CA SER A 100 11.65 -6.82 4.71
C SER A 100 12.37 -7.86 5.55
N PHE A 101 12.45 -9.06 5.01
CA PHE A 101 13.25 -10.16 5.51
C PHE A 101 14.20 -10.63 4.41
N SER A 102 15.43 -10.92 4.78
CA SER A 102 16.38 -11.63 3.93
C SER A 102 17.17 -12.63 4.75
N GLY A 103 17.38 -13.81 4.20
CA GLY A 103 18.11 -14.90 4.83
C GLY A 103 19.01 -15.59 3.81
N GLY A 104 20.15 -16.09 4.25
CA GLY A 104 21.08 -16.76 3.36
C GLY A 104 22.07 -17.66 4.06
N VAL A 105 22.56 -18.63 3.32
CA VAL A 105 23.58 -19.57 3.76
C VAL A 105 24.66 -19.65 2.68
N VAL A 106 25.91 -19.55 3.10
CA VAL A 106 27.09 -19.77 2.27
C VAL A 106 27.87 -20.93 2.86
N TRP A 107 28.19 -21.91 2.03
CA TRP A 107 28.91 -23.11 2.42
C TRP A 107 30.13 -23.33 1.52
N THR A 108 31.29 -23.42 2.16
CA THR A 108 32.60 -23.62 1.54
C THR A 108 33.28 -24.81 2.25
N PRO A 109 33.01 -26.05 1.81
CA PRO A 109 33.52 -27.24 2.48
C PRO A 109 35.04 -27.40 2.34
N LYS A 110 35.72 -27.66 3.48
CA LYS A 110 37.18 -27.91 3.51
C LYS A 110 37.60 -29.18 2.77
N PHE A 111 36.70 -30.15 2.58
CA PHE A 111 36.99 -31.43 1.94
C PHE A 111 36.93 -31.38 0.40
N VAL A 112 36.37 -30.33 -0.19
CA VAL A 112 36.47 -30.04 -1.64
C VAL A 112 37.00 -28.62 -1.82
N PRO A 113 38.33 -28.43 -1.84
CA PRO A 113 38.93 -27.11 -2.03
C PRO A 113 38.42 -26.46 -3.31
N GLY A 114 37.97 -25.20 -3.21
CA GLY A 114 37.46 -24.42 -4.34
C GLY A 114 35.96 -24.52 -4.56
N LEU A 115 35.23 -25.42 -3.88
CA LEU A 115 33.77 -25.45 -3.95
C LEU A 115 33.17 -24.40 -3.02
N THR A 116 32.27 -23.57 -3.54
CA THR A 116 31.41 -22.68 -2.73
C THR A 116 29.98 -22.77 -3.25
N ALA A 117 29.04 -23.01 -2.35
CA ALA A 117 27.61 -23.05 -2.61
C ALA A 117 26.91 -21.99 -1.77
N SER A 118 25.88 -21.36 -2.32
CA SER A 118 25.09 -20.35 -1.60
C SER A 118 23.61 -20.44 -1.95
N VAL A 119 22.77 -20.16 -0.95
CA VAL A 119 21.32 -20.04 -1.10
C VAL A 119 20.87 -18.79 -0.37
N ASP A 120 20.04 -17.98 -1.03
CA ASP A 120 19.46 -16.77 -0.46
C ASP A 120 17.95 -16.76 -0.69
N ILE A 121 17.22 -16.30 0.33
CA ILE A 121 15.76 -16.10 0.32
C ILE A 121 15.45 -14.69 0.79
N TRP A 122 14.37 -14.12 0.28
CA TRP A 122 13.89 -12.80 0.68
C TRP A 122 12.37 -12.74 0.64
N ASP A 123 11.82 -11.90 1.49
CA ASP A 123 10.40 -11.58 1.54
C ASP A 123 10.21 -10.09 1.86
N ILE A 124 9.30 -9.44 1.15
CA ILE A 124 9.05 -8.00 1.28
C ILE A 124 7.55 -7.76 1.23
N GLU A 125 7.03 -7.24 2.33
CA GLU A 125 5.64 -6.82 2.46
C GLU A 125 5.57 -5.28 2.47
N GLN A 126 4.64 -4.72 1.70
CA GLN A 126 4.38 -3.28 1.64
C GLN A 126 2.90 -3.02 1.90
N THR A 127 2.61 -2.03 2.73
CA THR A 127 1.25 -1.66 3.14
C THR A 127 1.05 -0.16 3.05
N GLY A 128 -0.19 0.27 2.84
CA GLY A 128 -0.53 1.71 2.74
C GLY A 128 -0.05 2.39 1.46
N LEU A 129 0.21 1.62 0.40
CA LEU A 129 0.68 2.14 -0.88
C LEU A 129 -0.22 3.25 -1.42
N VAL A 130 0.39 4.39 -1.73
CA VAL A 130 -0.27 5.54 -2.33
C VAL A 130 -0.26 5.34 -3.84
N ALA A 131 -1.31 4.71 -4.36
CA ALA A 131 -1.46 4.41 -5.77
C ALA A 131 -2.69 5.07 -6.38
N LEU A 132 -2.60 5.42 -7.66
CA LEU A 132 -3.76 5.78 -8.45
C LEU A 132 -4.48 4.49 -8.85
N SER A 133 -5.75 4.39 -8.49
CA SER A 133 -6.59 3.31 -8.99
C SER A 133 -6.90 3.49 -10.47
N SER A 134 -6.91 2.38 -11.20
CA SER A 134 -7.33 2.39 -12.60
C SER A 134 -8.83 2.65 -12.71
N VAL A 135 -9.22 3.46 -13.71
CA VAL A 135 -10.64 3.78 -13.97
C VAL A 135 -11.51 2.53 -14.13
N PRO A 136 -11.08 1.49 -14.90
CA PRO A 136 -11.88 0.27 -15.03
C PRO A 136 -12.02 -0.50 -13.70
N GLY A 137 -11.00 -0.44 -12.83
CA GLY A 137 -11.04 -1.06 -11.51
C GLY A 137 -12.02 -0.36 -10.56
N ILE A 138 -12.09 0.98 -10.61
CA ILE A 138 -13.04 1.77 -9.83
C ILE A 138 -14.47 1.50 -10.28
N LEU A 139 -14.75 1.53 -11.59
CA LEU A 139 -16.09 1.27 -12.12
C LEU A 139 -16.60 -0.12 -11.78
N ASN A 140 -15.71 -1.12 -11.83
CA ASN A 140 -16.03 -2.47 -11.38
C ASN A 140 -16.39 -2.49 -9.88
N ARG A 141 -15.58 -1.85 -9.05
CA ARG A 141 -15.81 -1.79 -7.60
C ARG A 141 -17.05 -0.97 -7.25
N GLU A 142 -17.38 0.07 -8.00
CA GLU A 142 -18.62 0.84 -7.90
C GLU A 142 -19.83 -0.07 -8.16
N GLN A 143 -19.80 -0.82 -9.26
CA GLN A 143 -20.88 -1.73 -9.67
C GLN A 143 -21.17 -2.82 -8.62
N PHE A 144 -20.12 -3.36 -7.99
CA PHE A 144 -20.25 -4.46 -7.03
C PHE A 144 -20.16 -4.03 -5.56
N GLY A 145 -20.18 -2.72 -5.27
CA GLY A 145 -20.25 -2.18 -3.91
C GLY A 145 -18.99 -2.40 -3.06
N GLY A 146 -17.80 -2.23 -3.64
CA GLY A 146 -16.51 -2.52 -3.02
C GLY A 146 -15.43 -1.46 -3.26
N LEU A 147 -15.81 -0.19 -3.38
CA LEU A 147 -14.87 0.92 -3.57
C LEU A 147 -13.80 0.94 -2.47
N LEU A 148 -12.54 1.12 -2.88
CA LEU A 148 -11.44 1.32 -1.95
C LEU A 148 -11.56 2.71 -1.30
N PRO A 149 -11.01 2.91 -0.09
CA PRO A 149 -10.96 4.23 0.53
C PRO A 149 -10.34 5.28 -0.42
N GLY A 150 -11.06 6.39 -0.63
CA GLY A 150 -10.66 7.46 -1.56
C GLY A 150 -11.22 7.31 -2.98
N GLU A 151 -11.76 6.15 -3.34
CA GLU A 151 -12.42 5.94 -4.63
C GLU A 151 -13.87 6.46 -4.57
N SER A 152 -14.28 7.18 -5.60
CA SER A 152 -15.67 7.57 -5.81
C SER A 152 -16.01 7.47 -7.30
N GLY A 153 -17.12 6.80 -7.60
CA GLY A 153 -17.75 6.79 -8.91
C GLY A 153 -19.02 7.64 -8.90
N GLY A 154 -19.27 8.37 -9.98
CA GLY A 154 -20.41 9.27 -10.05
C GLY A 154 -20.63 9.83 -11.44
N TRP A 155 -21.66 9.32 -12.13
CA TRP A 155 -22.13 9.85 -13.40
C TRP A 155 -22.53 11.33 -13.27
N GLY A 156 -21.90 12.20 -14.08
CA GLY A 156 -22.22 13.63 -14.15
C GLY A 156 -21.56 14.54 -13.11
N LYS A 157 -20.65 14.03 -12.28
CA LYS A 157 -19.85 14.86 -11.35
C LYS A 157 -18.37 14.74 -11.74
N ARG A 158 -17.73 15.86 -12.13
CA ARG A 158 -16.26 15.96 -12.28
C ARG A 158 -15.63 15.58 -10.93
N GLN A 159 -14.98 14.42 -10.83
CA GLN A 159 -14.49 13.92 -9.54
C GLN A 159 -13.06 13.37 -9.59
N PRO A 160 -12.32 13.50 -8.46
CA PRO A 160 -10.99 12.97 -8.31
C PRO A 160 -10.91 11.44 -8.26
N LEU A 161 -9.89 10.88 -8.87
CA LEU A 161 -9.50 9.49 -8.75
C LEU A 161 -8.40 9.38 -7.68
N PHE A 162 -8.66 8.68 -6.57
CA PHE A 162 -7.61 8.29 -5.63
C PHE A 162 -7.90 6.94 -4.98
N ALA A 163 -6.87 6.20 -4.59
CA ALA A 163 -6.96 5.15 -3.58
C ALA A 163 -5.96 5.48 -2.46
N GLY A 164 -6.47 5.69 -1.25
CA GLY A 164 -5.68 6.03 -0.07
C GLY A 164 -6.33 5.46 1.18
N THR A 165 -5.69 4.47 1.79
CA THR A 165 -6.23 3.77 2.96
C THR A 165 -6.24 4.66 4.19
N ARG A 166 -7.41 4.85 4.81
CA ARG A 166 -7.50 5.32 6.20
C ARG A 166 -7.34 4.11 7.12
N ALA A 167 -6.16 3.94 7.72
CA ALA A 167 -6.04 3.01 8.86
C ALA A 167 -6.77 3.61 10.07
N MET A 168 -8.01 3.18 10.29
CA MET A 168 -8.78 3.54 11.48
C MET A 168 -8.13 2.82 12.68
N ARG A 169 -7.32 3.53 13.48
CA ARG A 169 -6.84 2.97 14.75
C ARG A 169 -8.05 2.61 15.63
N PRO A 170 -8.15 1.40 16.19
CA PRO A 170 -9.13 1.12 17.21
C PRO A 170 -8.86 2.04 18.40
N ARG A 171 -9.86 2.87 18.78
CA ARG A 171 -9.78 3.62 20.03
C ARG A 171 -9.60 2.63 21.17
N PRO A 172 -8.65 2.85 22.11
CA PRO A 172 -8.63 2.06 23.32
C PRO A 172 -9.96 2.28 24.04
N ARG A 173 -10.67 1.19 24.35
CA ARG A 173 -11.84 1.24 25.24
C ARG A 173 -11.35 1.83 26.57
N SER A 174 -11.80 3.03 26.90
CA SER A 174 -11.70 3.54 28.26
C SER A 174 -12.54 2.62 29.14
N PHE A 175 -11.87 1.81 29.95
CA PHE A 175 -12.51 1.15 31.09
C PHE A 175 -12.83 2.25 32.10
N ASP A 176 -14.08 2.69 32.11
CA ASP A 176 -14.60 3.57 33.16
C ASP A 176 -14.79 2.73 34.43
N ARG A 177 -13.81 2.79 35.33
CA ARG A 177 -13.95 2.27 36.70
C ARG A 177 -14.69 3.31 37.50
N THR A 178 -16.02 3.20 37.52
CA THR A 178 -16.84 3.79 38.57
C THR A 178 -16.53 3.06 39.89
N ALA A 179 -15.77 3.72 40.77
CA ALA A 179 -15.63 3.33 42.16
C ALA A 179 -16.73 4.02 43.00
N PRO A 180 -17.41 3.32 43.92
CA PRO A 180 -18.41 3.93 44.79
C PRO A 180 -17.74 4.78 45.87
N ARG A 181 -18.30 5.98 46.13
CA ARG A 181 -17.95 6.83 47.28
C ARG A 181 -18.47 6.19 48.58
N PRO A 182 -17.68 6.12 49.66
CA PRO A 182 -18.22 5.87 50.99
C PRO A 182 -18.84 7.14 51.61
N SER A 183 -19.89 6.88 52.41
CA SER A 183 -20.79 7.73 53.21
C SER A 183 -20.42 9.19 53.45
#